data_AF-A0A804PTZ2-F1
#
_entry.id   AF-A0A804PTZ2-F1
#
_cell.length_a   1.000
_cell.length_b   1.000
_cell.length_c   1.000
_cell.angle_alpha   90.00
_cell.angle_beta   90.00
_cell.angle_gamma   90.00
#
_symmetry.space_group_name_H-M   'P 1'
#
loop_
_entity.id
_entity.type
_entity.pdbx_description
1 polymer ?
#
loop_
_entity_poly.entity_id
_entity_poly.type
_entity_poly.pdbx_seq_one_letter_code
_entity_poly.pdbx_strand_id
1 'polypeptide(L)'
;KTIRFEPRLPEWKEEAIRELTVGVENKIVLHFGQVFWPNVEFIGVVSSSTYGCSYFLNLHKATGHPVLVYMPAGRLARDIEKMSDEAAAQFAFSQLKKILPNAAEPVSSLLAIT
;
A
#
# COMPACT_ATOMS: atom_id res chain seq x y z
N LYS A 1 -28.57 -14.14 7.51
CA LYS A 1 -27.38 -14.03 8.38
C LYS A 1 -26.49 -15.26 8.14
N THR A 2 -25.26 -15.07 7.66
CA THR A 2 -24.28 -16.17 7.41
C THR A 2 -23.61 -16.66 8.70
N ILE A 3 -23.46 -15.78 9.69
CA ILE A 3 -22.88 -16.08 11.01
C ILE A 3 -23.97 -15.96 12.08
N ARG A 4 -24.02 -16.92 13.01
CA ARG A 4 -24.89 -16.91 14.19
C ARG A 4 -24.03 -17.01 15.44
N PHE A 5 -24.32 -16.19 16.44
CA PHE A 5 -23.62 -16.20 17.73
C PHE A 5 -24.49 -16.89 18.78
N GLU A 6 -23.90 -17.80 19.55
CA GLU A 6 -24.54 -18.48 20.68
C GLU A 6 -23.68 -18.38 21.94
N PRO A 7 -24.18 -17.74 23.02
CA PRO A 7 -25.47 -17.03 23.10
C PRO A 7 -25.53 -15.80 22.17
N ARG A 8 -26.75 -15.35 21.86
CA ARG A 8 -26.97 -14.19 21.00
C ARG A 8 -26.21 -12.97 21.55
N LEU A 9 -25.49 -12.27 20.67
CA LEU A 9 -24.86 -11.00 21.05
C LEU A 9 -25.91 -9.92 21.35
N PRO A 10 -25.68 -9.04 22.32
CA PRO A 10 -26.47 -7.83 22.49
C PRO A 10 -26.57 -7.02 21.19
N GLU A 11 -27.69 -6.32 20.99
CA GLU A 11 -27.99 -5.59 19.76
C GLU A 11 -26.89 -4.60 19.36
N TRP A 12 -26.34 -3.84 20.32
CA TRP A 12 -25.26 -2.88 20.06
C TRP A 12 -23.99 -3.53 19.48
N LYS A 13 -23.71 -4.81 19.79
CA LYS A 13 -22.59 -5.55 19.19
C LYS A 13 -22.93 -6.04 17.80
N GLU A 14 -24.17 -6.50 17.58
CA GLU A 14 -24.61 -6.87 16.23
C GLU A 14 -24.57 -5.66 15.29
N GLU A 15 -24.95 -4.46 15.78
CA GLU A 15 -24.86 -3.22 15.00
C GLU A 15 -23.41 -2.84 14.68
N ALA A 16 -22.53 -2.82 15.69
CA ALA A 16 -21.11 -2.54 15.46
C ALA A 16 -20.48 -3.50 14.44
N ILE A 17 -20.87 -4.80 14.45
CA ILE A 17 -20.41 -5.77 13.46
C ILE A 17 -21.01 -5.49 12.07
N ARG A 18 -22.27 -5.05 11.97
CA ARG A 18 -22.90 -4.68 10.69
C ARG A 18 -22.23 -3.48 10.03
N GLU A 19 -21.71 -2.56 10.83
CA GLU A 19 -21.01 -1.38 10.35
C GLU A 19 -19.56 -1.66 9.90
N LEU A 20 -18.99 -2.81 10.26
CA LEU A 20 -17.67 -3.20 9.79
C LEU A 20 -17.68 -3.34 8.27
N THR A 21 -16.70 -2.72 7.63
CA THR A 21 -16.45 -2.84 6.19
C THR A 21 -15.04 -3.38 5.95
N VAL A 22 -14.78 -3.85 4.74
CA VAL A 22 -13.46 -4.37 4.33
C VAL A 22 -12.81 -3.36 3.39
N GLY A 23 -11.56 -3.01 3.70
CA GLY A 23 -10.72 -2.21 2.82
C GLY A 23 -9.94 -3.06 1.82
N VAL A 24 -9.45 -2.44 0.75
CA VAL A 24 -8.55 -3.05 -0.24
C VAL A 24 -7.20 -2.34 -0.15
N GLU A 25 -6.11 -3.10 -0.24
CA GLU A 25 -4.74 -2.57 -0.26
C GLU A 25 -3.87 -3.39 -1.22
N ASN A 26 -3.23 -2.70 -2.16
CA ASN A 26 -2.33 -3.33 -3.12
C ASN A 26 -0.87 -3.10 -2.76
N LYS A 27 0.02 -3.87 -3.39
CA LYS A 27 1.46 -3.86 -3.09
C LYS A 27 2.22 -3.76 -4.40
N ILE A 28 2.93 -2.66 -4.60
CA ILE A 28 3.83 -2.50 -5.76
C ILE A 28 5.25 -2.58 -5.26
N VAL A 29 5.91 -3.69 -5.56
CA VAL A 29 7.29 -3.95 -5.15
C VAL A 29 8.23 -3.28 -6.13
N LEU A 30 9.10 -2.40 -5.64
CA LEU A 30 10.14 -1.73 -6.41
C LEU A 30 11.51 -2.21 -5.90
N HIS A 31 12.27 -2.85 -6.77
CA HIS A 31 13.63 -3.30 -6.47
C HIS A 31 14.64 -2.34 -7.10
N PHE A 32 15.60 -1.86 -6.32
CA PHE A 32 16.59 -0.87 -6.73
C PHE A 32 18.00 -1.48 -6.76
N GLY A 33 18.97 -0.79 -7.37
CA GLY A 33 20.37 -1.24 -7.34
C GLY A 33 21.01 -1.12 -5.96
N GLN A 34 20.59 -0.15 -5.15
CA GLN A 34 21.11 0.12 -3.82
C GLN A 34 20.10 0.89 -2.97
N VAL A 35 20.29 0.89 -1.65
CA VAL A 35 19.50 1.68 -0.71
C VAL A 35 19.95 3.15 -0.78
N PHE A 36 19.01 4.06 -1.04
CA PHE A 36 19.25 5.52 -1.09
C PHE A 36 18.28 6.31 -0.20
N TRP A 37 17.39 5.63 0.52
CA TRP A 37 16.41 6.23 1.42
C TRP A 37 16.87 6.16 2.88
N PRO A 38 16.27 6.97 3.79
CA PRO A 38 16.59 6.93 5.22
C PRO A 38 16.31 5.56 5.86
N ASN A 39 17.03 5.22 6.92
CA ASN A 39 16.78 4.00 7.71
C ASN A 39 15.54 4.15 8.60
N VAL A 40 14.36 4.11 7.99
CA VAL A 40 13.03 4.17 8.62
C VAL A 40 12.19 2.97 8.19
N GLU A 41 11.15 2.62 8.95
CA GLU A 41 10.23 1.51 8.63
C GLU A 41 9.30 1.89 7.47
N PHE A 42 8.82 3.14 7.47
CA PHE A 42 7.84 3.64 6.52
C PHE A 42 8.23 5.02 5.99
N ILE A 43 7.89 5.28 4.73
CA ILE A 43 7.96 6.62 4.13
C ILE A 43 6.54 7.01 3.72
N GLY A 44 5.94 7.95 4.45
CA GLY A 44 4.58 8.41 4.19
C GLY A 44 4.48 9.29 2.95
N VAL A 45 3.43 9.08 2.15
CA VAL A 45 3.03 9.94 1.02
C VAL A 45 1.92 10.87 1.49
N VAL A 46 2.24 12.17 1.59
CA VAL A 46 1.26 13.20 1.96
C VAL A 46 0.48 13.64 0.72
N SER A 47 -0.84 13.75 0.87
CA SER A 47 -1.76 14.18 -0.17
C SER A 47 -2.79 15.14 0.41
N SER A 48 -3.25 16.11 -0.38
CA SER A 48 -4.32 17.05 0.00
C SER A 48 -5.68 16.38 0.17
N SER A 49 -5.84 15.16 -0.37
CA SER A 49 -7.04 14.35 -0.21
C SER A 49 -6.69 12.97 0.33
N THR A 50 -7.67 12.35 1.02
CA THR A 50 -7.56 10.97 1.52
C THR A 50 -7.33 9.94 0.42
N TYR A 51 -7.68 10.25 -0.83
CA TYR A 51 -7.45 9.40 -1.99
C TYR A 51 -5.96 9.08 -2.21
N GLY A 52 -5.07 10.08 -2.06
CA GLY A 52 -3.64 9.92 -2.30
C GLY A 52 -2.81 9.51 -1.07
N CYS A 53 -3.43 9.43 0.11
CA CYS A 53 -2.72 9.05 1.34
C CYS A 53 -2.27 7.60 1.23
N SER A 54 -0.95 7.38 1.24
CA SER A 54 -0.33 6.08 1.03
C SER A 54 1.06 6.09 1.65
N TYR A 55 1.79 4.98 1.59
CA TYR A 55 3.15 4.92 2.14
C TYR A 55 4.01 3.91 1.39
N PHE A 56 5.32 4.00 1.58
CA PHE A 56 6.26 2.95 1.22
C PHE A 56 6.67 2.19 2.47
N LEU A 57 6.64 0.86 2.41
CA LEU A 57 7.25 -0.03 3.38
C LEU A 57 8.72 -0.28 2.98
N ASN A 58 9.64 -0.05 3.92
CA ASN A 58 11.05 -0.35 3.75
C ASN A 58 11.33 -1.84 3.97
N LEU A 59 11.17 -2.65 2.91
CA LEU A 59 11.35 -4.10 2.99
C LEU A 59 12.83 -4.52 3.13
N HIS A 60 13.78 -3.60 2.89
CA HIS A 60 15.20 -3.83 3.17
C HIS A 60 15.45 -4.23 4.62
N LYS A 61 14.69 -3.69 5.58
CA LYS A 61 14.86 -4.03 7.01
C LYS A 61 14.55 -5.48 7.33
N ALA A 62 13.63 -6.11 6.58
CA ALA A 62 13.23 -7.49 6.79
C ALA A 62 14.01 -8.49 5.93
N THR A 63 14.52 -8.05 4.78
CA THR A 63 15.05 -8.96 3.75
C THR A 63 16.53 -8.74 3.41
N GLY A 64 17.13 -7.62 3.81
CA GLY A 64 18.48 -7.21 3.39
C GLY A 64 18.58 -6.74 1.93
N HIS A 65 17.52 -6.84 1.13
CA HIS A 65 17.51 -6.45 -0.28
C HIS A 65 17.06 -4.99 -0.47
N PRO A 66 17.57 -4.23 -1.46
CA PRO A 66 17.19 -2.84 -1.72
C PRO A 66 15.77 -2.74 -2.31
N VAL A 67 14.75 -2.99 -1.49
CA VAL A 67 13.36 -3.06 -1.90
C VAL A 67 12.49 -2.09 -1.10
N LEU A 68 11.69 -1.30 -1.81
CA LEU A 68 10.56 -0.55 -1.24
C LEU A 68 9.25 -1.11 -1.81
N VAL A 69 8.24 -1.22 -0.95
CA VAL A 69 6.89 -1.63 -1.39
C VAL A 69 5.96 -0.44 -1.25
N TYR A 70 5.40 0.02 -2.36
CA TYR A 70 4.35 1.05 -2.33
C TYR A 70 3.02 0.42 -1.93
N MET A 71 2.34 1.03 -0.96
CA MET A 71 1.12 0.53 -0.31
C MET A 71 -0.05 1.49 -0.56
N PRO A 72 -0.67 1.47 -1.75
CA PRO A 72 -1.92 2.18 -2.01
C PRO A 72 -3.12 1.44 -1.41
N ALA A 73 -4.08 2.21 -0.87
CA ALA A 73 -5.29 1.67 -0.24
C ALA A 73 -6.59 2.27 -0.80
N GLY A 74 -7.70 1.58 -0.56
CA GLY A 74 -9.05 2.06 -0.82
C GLY A 74 -9.36 2.28 -2.31
N ARG A 75 -9.78 3.49 -2.68
CA ARG A 75 -10.10 3.81 -4.07
C ARG A 75 -8.85 3.84 -4.95
N LEU A 76 -7.72 4.34 -4.43
CA LEU A 76 -6.45 4.35 -5.15
C LEU A 76 -5.98 2.93 -5.50
N ALA A 77 -6.10 1.99 -4.56
CA ALA A 77 -5.79 0.58 -4.82
C ALA A 77 -6.60 0.01 -6.00
N ARG A 78 -7.93 0.24 -5.99
CA ARG A 78 -8.85 -0.19 -7.06
C ARG A 78 -8.60 0.48 -8.41
N ASP A 79 -8.13 1.71 -8.41
CA ASP A 79 -7.80 2.41 -9.66
C ASP A 79 -6.45 1.94 -10.22
N ILE A 80 -5.50 1.60 -9.35
CA ILE A 80 -4.23 0.96 -9.72
C ILE A 80 -4.44 -0.43 -10.33
N GLU A 81 -5.40 -1.23 -9.84
CA GLU A 81 -5.74 -2.55 -10.41
C GLU A 81 -6.14 -2.52 -11.89
N LYS A 82 -6.59 -1.35 -12.37
CA LYS A 82 -7.01 -1.16 -13.76
C LYS A 82 -5.86 -0.74 -14.67
N MET A 83 -4.68 -0.48 -14.10
CA MET A 83 -3.48 -0.09 -14.84
C MET A 83 -2.71 -1.33 -15.31
N SER A 84 -1.85 -1.18 -16.31
CA SER A 84 -0.82 -2.20 -16.57
C SER A 84 0.22 -2.20 -15.45
N ASP A 85 0.95 -3.30 -15.29
CA ASP A 85 2.02 -3.42 -14.29
C ASP A 85 3.07 -2.32 -14.45
N GLU A 86 3.43 -1.96 -15.69
CA GLU A 86 4.39 -0.89 -15.99
C GLU A 86 3.85 0.47 -15.55
N ALA A 87 2.57 0.76 -15.85
CA ALA A 87 1.94 2.03 -15.45
C ALA A 87 1.79 2.14 -13.93
N ALA A 88 1.47 1.02 -13.25
CA ALA A 88 1.41 0.94 -11.80
C ALA A 88 2.80 1.16 -11.16
N ALA A 89 3.84 0.54 -11.70
CA ALA A 89 5.22 0.73 -11.25
C ALA A 89 5.71 2.18 -11.46
N GLN A 90 5.43 2.77 -12.62
CA GLN A 90 5.72 4.18 -12.90
C GLN A 90 4.95 5.11 -11.96
N PHE A 91 3.68 4.83 -11.67
CA PHE A 91 2.90 5.60 -10.70
C PHE A 91 3.55 5.54 -9.31
N ALA A 92 3.88 4.35 -8.80
CA ALA A 92 4.56 4.18 -7.53
C ALA A 92 5.88 4.95 -7.50
N PHE A 93 6.72 4.79 -8.51
CA PHE A 93 7.99 5.51 -8.59
C PHE A 93 7.81 7.04 -8.65
N SER A 94 6.75 7.53 -9.31
CA SER A 94 6.42 8.97 -9.31
C SER A 94 6.07 9.49 -7.92
N GLN A 95 5.41 8.69 -7.07
CA GLN A 95 5.13 9.08 -5.68
C GLN A 95 6.43 9.10 -4.86
N LEU A 96 7.33 8.13 -5.08
CA LEU A 96 8.62 8.09 -4.42
C LEU A 96 9.44 9.33 -4.77
N LYS A 97 9.48 9.74 -6.04
CA LYS A 97 10.19 10.93 -6.50
C LYS A 97 9.68 12.24 -5.91
N LYS A 98 8.40 12.32 -5.53
CA LYS A 98 7.88 13.52 -4.81
C LYS A 98 8.49 13.66 -3.42
N ILE A 99 8.91 12.55 -2.81
CA ILE A 99 9.49 12.52 -1.46
C ILE A 99 11.03 12.54 -1.54
N LEU A 100 11.60 11.78 -2.48
CA LEU A 100 13.02 11.66 -2.74
C LEU A 100 13.31 12.05 -4.20
N PRO A 101 13.48 13.36 -4.51
CA PRO A 101 13.63 13.84 -5.89
C PRO A 101 14.79 13.22 -6.68
N ASN A 102 15.85 12.81 -5.97
CA ASN A 102 17.05 12.18 -6.54
C ASN A 102 17.01 10.65 -6.51
N ALA A 103 15.84 10.04 -6.32
CA ALA A 103 15.69 8.59 -6.31
C ALA A 103 16.19 7.96 -7.63
N ALA A 104 17.01 6.92 -7.52
CA ALA A 104 17.41 6.10 -8.67
C ALA A 104 16.23 5.29 -9.20
N GLU A 105 16.21 4.99 -10.50
CA GLU A 105 15.16 4.15 -11.09
C GLU A 105 15.20 2.71 -10.55
N PRO A 106 14.04 2.04 -10.42
CA PRO A 106 14.00 0.64 -10.06
C PRO A 106 14.60 -0.22 -11.17
N VAL A 107 15.34 -1.25 -10.78
CA VAL A 107 15.89 -2.29 -11.67
C VAL A 107 14.79 -3.23 -12.15
N SER A 108 13.82 -3.52 -11.28
CA SER A 108 12.65 -4.33 -11.59
C SER A 108 11.49 -3.98 -10.66
N SER A 109 10.28 -4.37 -11.07
CA SER A 109 9.06 -4.15 -10.31
C SER A 109 8.11 -5.33 -10.43
N LEU A 110 7.28 -5.52 -9.41
CA LEU A 110 6.22 -6.52 -9.39
C LEU A 110 4.96 -5.92 -8.76
N LEU A 111 3.81 -6.09 -9.42
CA LEU A 111 2.51 -5.78 -8.84
C LEU A 111 1.95 -7.03 -8.14
N ALA A 112 1.60 -6.90 -6.87
CA ALA A 112 0.90 -7.92 -6.09
C ALA A 112 -0.42 -7.35 -5.58
N ILE A 113 -1.51 -7.93 -6.03
CA ILE A 113 -2.89 -7.56 -5.67
C ILE A 113 -3.39 -8.54 -4.61
N THR A 114 -4.04 -8.04 -3.55
CA THR A 114 -4.62 -8.87 -2.47
C THR A 114 -6.06 -8.48 -2.17
#